data_AF-A0A5H2YBX0-F1
#
_entry.id   AF-A0A5H2YBX0-F1
#
_cell.length_a   1.000
_cell.length_b   1.000
_cell.length_c   1.000
_cell.angle_alpha   90.00
_cell.angle_beta   90.00
_cell.angle_gamma   90.00
#
_symmetry.space_group_name_H-M   'P 1'
#
loop_
_entity.id
_entity.type
_entity.pdbx_description
1 polymer ?
#
loop_
_entity_poly.entity_id
_entity_poly.type
_entity_poly.pdbx_seq_one_letter_code
_entity_poly.pdbx_strand_id
1 'polypeptide(L)'
;MKISANRVVELRKSRSWSQSELARLAGLNLRTVQRIEREGVASTKSKNALADVFGLSSSDLDKTSPTNQYEFKVLEIAFDSNISLELNSPLALELNTQLNKHGQAGWKLAQVIAPESIAGGFSVPSKKLLAIMQRAINK
;
A
#
# COMPACT_ATOMS: atom_id res chain seq x y z
N MET A 1 -25.57 -8.65 7.47
CA MET A 1 -25.10 -7.26 7.63
C MET A 1 -23.74 -7.13 6.98
N LYS A 2 -23.42 -5.97 6.41
CA LYS A 2 -22.10 -5.70 5.82
C LYS A 2 -21.19 -5.09 6.88
N ILE A 3 -19.97 -5.60 7.00
CA ILE A 3 -18.91 -5.10 7.88
C ILE A 3 -17.61 -5.02 7.08
N SER A 4 -16.61 -4.33 7.64
CA SER A 4 -15.33 -4.12 6.96
C SER A 4 -14.42 -5.33 7.09
N ALA A 5 -14.34 -6.13 6.02
CA ALA A 5 -13.47 -7.31 5.95
C ALA A 5 -12.00 -7.00 6.25
N ASN A 6 -11.46 -5.94 5.62
CA ASN A 6 -10.08 -5.49 5.84
C ASN A 6 -9.81 -5.15 7.31
N ARG A 7 -10.78 -4.54 7.99
CA ARG A 7 -10.65 -4.17 9.40
C ARG A 7 -10.51 -5.41 10.29
N VAL A 8 -11.30 -6.45 10.03
CA VAL A 8 -11.21 -7.73 10.74
C VAL A 8 -9.84 -8.38 10.50
N VAL A 9 -9.37 -8.39 9.26
CA VAL A 9 -8.05 -8.95 8.90
C VAL A 9 -6.91 -8.19 9.59
N GLU A 10 -6.96 -6.86 9.59
CA GLU A 10 -5.98 -6.02 10.27
C GLU A 10 -5.93 -6.27 11.76
N LEU A 11 -7.08 -6.24 12.43
CA LEU A 11 -7.16 -6.49 13.88
C LEU A 11 -6.61 -7.88 14.23
N ARG A 12 -6.99 -8.89 13.43
CA ARG A 12 -6.47 -10.25 13.60
C ARG A 12 -4.95 -10.31 13.45
N LYS A 13 -4.40 -9.72 12.39
CA LYS A 13 -2.95 -9.69 12.13
C LYS A 13 -2.19 -8.89 13.18
N SER A 14 -2.74 -7.77 13.64
CA SER A 14 -2.13 -6.93 14.69
C SER A 14 -1.95 -7.67 16.02
N ARG A 15 -2.77 -8.68 16.26
CA ARG A 15 -2.70 -9.57 17.43
C ARG A 15 -1.99 -10.90 17.15
N SER A 16 -1.38 -11.04 15.97
CA SER A 16 -0.69 -12.25 15.53
C SER A 16 -1.55 -13.51 15.54
N TRP A 17 -2.87 -13.37 15.29
CA TRP A 17 -3.79 -14.49 15.29
C TRP A 17 -3.97 -15.10 13.89
N SER A 18 -4.01 -16.41 13.83
CA SER A 18 -4.52 -17.18 12.69
C SER A 18 -6.05 -17.11 12.61
N GLN A 19 -6.62 -17.46 11.45
CA GLN A 19 -8.08 -17.48 11.26
C GLN A 19 -8.75 -18.49 12.20
N SER A 20 -8.10 -19.62 12.48
CA SER A 20 -8.58 -20.65 13.43
C SER A 20 -8.54 -20.15 14.86
N GLU A 21 -7.50 -19.41 15.26
CA GLU A 21 -7.44 -18.80 16.60
C GLU A 21 -8.53 -17.75 16.79
N LEU A 22 -8.74 -16.85 15.82
CA LEU A 22 -9.83 -15.88 15.88
C LEU A 22 -11.20 -16.58 15.98
N ALA A 23 -11.41 -17.64 15.18
CA ALA A 23 -12.64 -18.43 15.22
C ALA A 23 -12.87 -19.03 16.61
N ARG A 24 -11.83 -19.62 17.21
CA ARG A 24 -11.87 -20.19 18.56
C ARG A 24 -12.19 -19.14 19.62
N LEU A 25 -11.51 -17.99 19.59
CA LEU A 25 -11.72 -16.91 20.55
C LEU A 25 -13.12 -16.29 20.44
N ALA A 26 -13.63 -16.12 19.22
CA ALA A 26 -14.96 -15.54 18.97
C ALA A 26 -16.12 -16.54 19.09
N GLY A 27 -15.83 -17.82 19.38
CA GLY A 27 -16.86 -18.86 19.38
C GLY A 27 -17.56 -19.02 18.02
N LEU A 28 -16.83 -18.77 16.93
CA LEU A 28 -17.32 -18.87 15.55
C LEU A 28 -16.71 -20.08 14.84
N ASN A 29 -17.38 -20.54 13.79
CA ASN A 29 -16.79 -21.54 12.89
C ASN A 29 -15.69 -20.88 12.03
N LEU A 30 -14.60 -21.61 11.75
CA LEU A 30 -13.54 -21.17 10.84
C LEU A 30 -14.10 -20.68 9.48
N ARG A 31 -15.07 -21.39 8.89
CA ARG A 31 -15.72 -21.00 7.64
C ARG A 31 -16.45 -19.66 7.78
N THR A 32 -16.99 -19.35 8.96
CA THR A 32 -17.64 -18.06 9.24
C THR A 32 -16.61 -16.94 9.25
N VAL A 33 -15.48 -17.12 9.91
CA VAL A 33 -14.37 -16.15 9.92
C VAL A 33 -13.82 -15.94 8.51
N GLN A 34 -13.54 -17.01 7.78
CA GLN A 34 -13.06 -16.95 6.39
C GLN A 34 -14.04 -16.21 5.47
N ARG A 35 -15.34 -16.51 5.58
CA ARG A 35 -16.38 -15.83 4.80
C ARG A 35 -16.48 -14.34 5.17
N ILE A 36 -16.35 -14.01 6.46
CA ILE A 36 -16.32 -12.61 6.92
C ILE A 36 -15.11 -11.87 6.35
N GLU A 37 -13.91 -12.47 6.39
CA GLU A 37 -12.69 -11.85 5.85
C GLU A 37 -12.67 -11.76 4.33
N ARG A 38 -13.42 -12.61 3.63
CA ARG A 38 -13.50 -12.59 2.15
C ARG A 38 -14.61 -11.67 1.63
N GLU A 39 -15.80 -11.75 2.21
CA GLU A 39 -17.02 -11.12 1.67
C GLU A 39 -17.49 -9.92 2.50
N GLY A 40 -16.99 -9.76 3.74
CA GLY A 40 -17.42 -8.69 4.64
C GLY A 40 -18.86 -8.86 5.12
N VAL A 41 -19.39 -10.08 5.15
CA VAL A 41 -20.79 -10.34 5.54
C VAL A 41 -20.85 -11.10 6.86
N ALA A 42 -21.46 -10.51 7.88
CA ALA A 42 -21.67 -11.13 9.19
C ALA A 42 -23.14 -11.05 9.64
N SER A 43 -23.56 -11.99 10.50
CA SER A 43 -24.79 -11.83 11.29
C SER A 43 -24.53 -10.86 12.44
N THR A 44 -25.58 -10.30 13.05
CA THR A 44 -25.46 -9.44 14.25
C THR A 44 -24.72 -10.17 15.37
N LYS A 45 -25.02 -11.46 15.58
CA LYS A 45 -24.35 -12.29 16.58
C LYS A 45 -22.85 -12.45 16.30
N SER A 46 -22.47 -12.76 15.05
CA SER A 46 -21.05 -12.90 14.69
C SER A 46 -20.29 -11.58 14.78
N LYS A 47 -20.95 -10.47 14.42
CA LYS A 47 -20.37 -9.12 14.54
C LYS A 47 -20.09 -8.77 15.99
N ASN A 48 -21.04 -9.00 16.90
CA ASN A 48 -20.86 -8.75 18.33
C ASN A 48 -19.76 -9.64 18.92
N ALA A 49 -19.76 -10.94 18.60
CA ALA A 49 -18.74 -11.86 19.09
C ALA A 49 -17.31 -11.44 18.65
N LEU A 50 -17.15 -10.97 17.41
CA LEU A 50 -15.87 -10.43 16.95
C LEU A 50 -15.50 -9.14 17.70
N ALA A 51 -16.47 -8.23 17.88
CA ALA A 51 -16.24 -6.98 18.58
C ALA A 51 -15.80 -7.21 20.03
N ASP A 52 -16.43 -8.15 20.73
CA ASP A 52 -16.10 -8.53 22.11
C ASP A 52 -14.65 -9.06 22.21
N VAL A 53 -14.25 -9.96 21.31
CA VAL A 53 -12.88 -10.50 21.27
C VAL A 53 -11.85 -9.41 20.97
N PHE A 54 -12.20 -8.45 20.13
CA PHE A 54 -11.34 -7.30 19.84
C PHE A 54 -11.41 -6.20 20.91
N GLY A 55 -12.34 -6.28 21.88
CA GLY A 55 -12.54 -5.23 22.88
C GLY A 55 -13.02 -3.91 22.27
N LEU A 56 -13.89 -3.98 21.25
CA LEU A 56 -14.40 -2.84 20.49
C LEU A 56 -15.92 -2.79 20.52
N SER A 57 -16.50 -1.65 20.11
CA SER A 57 -17.92 -1.60 19.78
C SER A 57 -18.19 -2.32 18.47
N SER A 58 -19.38 -2.89 18.30
CA SER A 58 -19.79 -3.49 17.03
C SER A 58 -19.73 -2.49 15.88
N SER A 59 -20.01 -1.21 16.11
CA SER A 59 -19.90 -0.13 15.11
C SER A 59 -18.47 0.10 14.62
N ASP A 60 -17.44 -0.26 15.40
CA ASP A 60 -16.04 -0.08 14.98
C ASP A 60 -15.63 -1.08 13.89
N LEU A 61 -16.35 -2.19 13.76
CA LEU A 61 -16.16 -3.15 12.67
C LEU A 61 -16.77 -2.68 11.35
N ASP A 62 -17.62 -1.64 11.38
CA ASP A 62 -18.15 -1.04 10.16
C ASP A 62 -17.15 -0.06 9.55
N LYS A 63 -16.26 0.52 10.37
CA LYS A 63 -15.22 1.44 9.92
C LYS A 63 -14.27 0.68 8.98
N THR A 64 -14.33 1.00 7.69
CA THR A 64 -13.25 0.67 6.77
C THR A 64 -12.02 1.36 7.33
N SER A 65 -10.97 0.60 7.62
CA SER A 65 -9.64 1.18 7.79
C SER A 65 -9.39 2.09 6.58
N PRO A 66 -8.67 3.21 6.74
CA PRO A 66 -8.30 4.00 5.60
C PRO A 66 -7.47 3.08 4.71
N THR A 67 -8.07 2.58 3.63
CA THR A 67 -7.31 2.22 2.45
C THR A 67 -6.57 3.51 2.16
N ASN A 68 -5.28 3.61 2.52
CA ASN A 68 -4.50 4.79 2.20
C ASN A 68 -4.67 4.96 0.69
N GLN A 69 -5.50 5.92 0.29
CA GLN A 69 -5.71 6.22 -1.11
C GLN A 69 -4.43 6.93 -1.50
N TYR A 70 -3.54 6.23 -2.17
CA TYR A 70 -2.30 6.85 -2.61
C TYR A 70 -2.59 7.62 -3.90
N GLU A 71 -2.21 8.89 -3.92
CA GLU A 71 -2.03 9.63 -5.15
C GLU A 71 -0.65 9.30 -5.71
N PHE A 72 -0.57 8.98 -7.00
CA PHE A 72 0.69 8.73 -7.68
C PHE A 72 0.97 9.83 -8.71
N LYS A 73 2.24 10.18 -8.87
CA LYS A 73 2.72 11.01 -9.98
C LYS A 73 4.00 10.42 -10.53
N VAL A 74 4.23 10.62 -11.83
CA VAL A 74 5.44 10.18 -12.52
C VAL A 74 6.26 11.42 -12.87
N LEU A 75 7.56 11.37 -12.58
CA LEU A 75 8.53 12.39 -12.95
C LEU A 75 9.48 11.80 -13.97
N GLU A 76 9.64 12.49 -15.09
CA GLU A 76 10.62 12.16 -16.11
C GLU A 76 11.89 12.96 -15.87
N ILE A 77 13.02 12.26 -15.71
CA ILE A 77 14.33 12.86 -15.49
C ILE A 77 15.20 12.47 -16.69
N ALA A 78 15.43 13.43 -17.58
CA ALA A 78 16.34 13.26 -18.71
C ALA A 78 17.79 13.37 -18.24
N PHE A 79 18.67 12.56 -18.82
CA PHE A 79 20.09 12.59 -18.50
C PHE A 79 20.94 12.33 -19.74
N ASP A 80 22.16 12.86 -19.76
CA ASP A 80 23.10 12.56 -20.84
C ASP A 80 23.69 11.17 -20.64
N SER A 81 23.61 10.34 -21.69
CA SER A 81 24.04 8.93 -21.73
C SER A 81 25.49 8.64 -21.34
N ASN A 82 26.32 9.68 -21.19
CA ASN A 82 27.72 9.56 -20.82
C ASN A 82 27.95 9.69 -19.31
N ILE A 83 26.89 9.93 -18.53
CA ILE A 83 26.97 10.14 -17.09
C ILE A 83 26.66 8.81 -16.40
N SER A 84 27.70 8.13 -15.91
CA SER A 84 27.52 7.10 -14.88
C SER A 84 26.78 7.71 -13.69
N LEU A 85 25.81 6.99 -13.13
CA LEU A 85 25.14 7.32 -11.86
C LEU A 85 26.10 7.15 -10.67
N GLU A 86 27.23 7.86 -10.71
CA GLU A 86 28.10 8.01 -9.56
C GLU A 86 27.44 9.00 -8.60
N LEU A 87 27.52 8.70 -7.30
CA LEU A 87 26.89 9.46 -6.20
C LEU A 87 27.26 10.95 -6.20
N ASN A 88 28.34 11.34 -6.88
CA ASN A 88 28.86 12.70 -6.98
C ASN A 88 28.73 13.32 -8.38
N SER A 89 28.00 12.67 -9.30
CA SER A 89 27.73 13.23 -10.63
C SER A 89 26.80 14.44 -10.55
N PRO A 90 26.91 15.43 -11.46
CA PRO A 90 25.96 16.53 -11.57
C PRO A 90 24.50 16.07 -11.70
N LEU A 91 24.28 14.90 -12.32
CA LEU A 91 22.98 14.27 -12.44
C LEU A 91 22.44 13.79 -11.09
N ALA A 92 23.27 13.19 -10.25
CA ALA A 92 22.86 12.78 -8.91
C ALA A 92 22.44 13.97 -8.06
N LEU A 93 23.11 15.12 -8.21
CA LEU A 93 22.75 16.36 -7.51
C LEU A 93 21.42 16.94 -8.01
N GLU A 94 21.19 16.97 -9.33
CA GLU A 94 19.92 17.44 -9.90
C GLU A 94 18.76 16.51 -9.50
N LEU A 95 18.97 15.20 -9.57
CA LEU A 95 17.99 14.21 -9.15
C LEU A 95 17.65 14.34 -7.66
N ASN A 96 18.66 14.50 -6.80
CA ASN A 96 18.45 14.77 -5.38
C ASN A 96 17.66 16.07 -5.17
N THR A 97 17.94 17.12 -5.93
CA THR A 97 17.22 18.40 -5.84
C THR A 97 15.74 18.23 -6.19
N GLN A 98 15.43 17.53 -7.29
CA GLN A 98 14.05 17.25 -7.70
C GLN A 98 13.32 16.36 -6.69
N LEU A 99 13.96 15.28 -6.23
CA LEU A 99 13.37 14.37 -5.24
C LEU A 99 13.12 15.09 -3.91
N ASN A 100 14.08 15.88 -3.43
CA ASN A 100 13.94 16.64 -2.19
C ASN A 100 12.83 17.68 -2.27
N LYS A 101 12.70 18.40 -3.39
CA LYS A 101 11.60 19.36 -3.63
C LYS A 101 10.23 18.67 -3.51
N HIS A 102 10.09 17.48 -4.08
CA HIS A 102 8.84 16.72 -3.98
C HIS A 102 8.65 16.06 -2.62
N GLY A 103 9.73 15.66 -1.95
CA GLY A 103 9.73 15.22 -0.56
C GLY A 103 9.16 16.26 0.38
N GLN A 104 9.57 17.53 0.23
CA GLN A 104 9.02 18.66 0.98
C GLN A 104 7.51 18.86 0.75
N ALA A 105 7.02 18.55 -0.45
CA ALA A 105 5.59 18.56 -0.79
C ALA A 105 4.82 17.30 -0.32
N GLY A 106 5.45 16.44 0.50
CA GLY A 106 4.85 15.25 1.09
C GLY A 106 4.83 14.02 0.19
N TRP A 107 5.55 14.03 -0.93
CA TRP A 107 5.65 12.88 -1.83
C TRP A 107 6.79 11.96 -1.40
N LYS A 108 6.53 10.66 -1.38
CA LYS A 108 7.53 9.61 -1.13
C LYS A 108 7.90 8.95 -2.45
N LEU A 109 9.19 8.69 -2.67
CA LEU A 109 9.64 7.89 -3.80
C LEU A 109 9.14 6.45 -3.63
N ALA A 110 8.41 5.95 -4.62
CA ALA A 110 7.89 4.58 -4.65
C ALA A 110 8.80 3.66 -5.46
N GLN A 111 9.23 4.10 -6.65
CA GLN A 111 10.05 3.31 -7.56
C GLN A 111 10.79 4.21 -8.56
N VAL A 112 11.96 3.78 -9.02
CA VAL A 112 12.65 4.36 -10.19
C VAL A 112 12.73 3.30 -11.28
N ILE A 113 12.40 3.67 -12.51
CA ILE A 113 12.45 2.80 -13.69
C ILE A 113 13.40 3.46 -14.70
N ALA A 114 14.34 2.68 -15.22
CA ALA A 114 15.16 3.05 -16.36
C ALA A 114 14.58 2.34 -17.60
N PRO A 115 13.67 2.98 -18.36
CA PRO A 115 13.16 2.36 -19.57
C PRO A 115 14.29 2.09 -20.55
N GLU A 116 14.18 0.99 -21.27
CA GLU A 116 14.99 0.71 -22.45
C GLU A 116 14.25 1.27 -23.67
N SER A 117 14.99 1.84 -24.62
CA SER A 117 14.45 2.22 -25.93
C SER A 117 14.82 1.15 -26.95
N ILE A 118 13.95 0.91 -27.93
CA ILE A 118 14.23 -0.06 -29.00
C ILE A 118 14.68 0.72 -30.23
N ALA A 119 15.91 0.47 -30.69
CA ALA A 119 16.43 1.02 -31.94
C ALA A 119 16.95 -0.13 -32.81
N GLY A 120 16.33 -0.32 -33.99
CA GLY A 120 16.74 -1.36 -34.94
C GLY A 120 16.61 -2.80 -34.42
N GLY A 121 15.70 -3.06 -33.48
CA GLY A 121 15.49 -4.40 -32.90
C GLY A 121 16.40 -4.73 -31.70
N PHE A 122 17.29 -3.83 -31.31
CA PHE A 122 18.12 -3.96 -30.11
C PHE A 122 17.64 -3.02 -29.01
N SER A 123 17.77 -3.47 -27.77
CA SER A 123 17.61 -2.63 -26.59
C SER A 123 18.79 -1.65 -26.50
N VAL A 124 18.48 -0.36 -26.50
CA VAL A 124 19.42 0.73 -26.24
C VAL A 124 19.02 1.43 -24.94
N PRO A 125 19.96 1.81 -24.06
CA PRO A 125 19.66 2.53 -22.84
C PRO A 125 18.90 3.81 -23.17
N SER A 126 17.70 4.02 -22.59
CA SER A 126 17.04 5.31 -22.74
C SER A 126 17.76 6.35 -21.88
N LYS A 127 17.84 7.58 -22.37
CA LYS A 127 18.37 8.74 -21.67
C LYS A 127 17.38 9.32 -20.64
N LYS A 128 16.50 8.47 -20.10
CA LYS A 128 15.35 8.89 -19.28
C LYS A 128 15.22 7.96 -18.09
N LEU A 129 15.03 8.53 -16.90
CA LEU A 129 14.58 7.83 -15.71
C LEU A 129 13.15 8.26 -15.41
N LEU A 130 12.31 7.29 -15.02
CA LEU A 130 10.97 7.54 -14.53
C LEU A 130 10.97 7.32 -13.02
N ALA A 131 10.81 8.39 -12.25
CA ALA A 131 10.63 8.32 -10.80
C ALA A 131 9.12 8.35 -10.49
N ILE A 132 8.61 7.24 -9.96
CA ILE A 132 7.24 7.10 -9.48
C ILE A 132 7.21 7.55 -8.03
N MET A 133 6.40 8.57 -7.76
CA MET A 133 6.23 9.15 -6.43
C MET A 133 4.79 8.89 -5.94
N GLN A 134 4.64 8.64 -4.64
CA GLN A 134 3.35 8.37 -3.99
C GLN A 134 3.12 9.29 -2.80
N ARG A 135 1.87 9.69 -2.55
CA ARG A 135 1.46 10.44 -1.35
C ARG A 135 0.15 9.89 -0.81
N ALA A 136 0.02 9.76 0.50
CA ALA A 136 -1.24 9.34 1.11
C ALA A 136 -2.27 10.47 1.03
N ILE A 137 -3.46 10.17 0.50
CA ILE A 137 -4.64 11.03 0.57
C ILE A 137 -5.34 10.68 1.87
N ASN A 138 -5.22 11.56 2.86
CA ASN A 138 -6.11 11.52 4.02
C ASN A 138 -7.44 12.09 3.55
N LYS A 139 -8.45 11.23 3.40
CA LYS A 139 -9.81 11.64 3.09
C LYS A 139 -10.64 11.76 4.37
#